data_AF-A0A410SPD3-F1
#
_entry.id   AF-A0A410SPD3-F1
#
_cell.length_a   1.000
_cell.length_b   1.000
_cell.length_c   1.000
_cell.angle_alpha   90.00
_cell.angle_beta   90.00
_cell.angle_gamma   90.00
#
_symmetry.space_group_name_H-M   'P 1'
#
loop_
_entity.id
_entity.type
_entity.pdbx_description
1 polymer ?
#
loop_
_entity_poly.entity_id
_entity_poly.type
_entity_poly.pdbx_seq_one_letter_code
_entity_poly.pdbx_strand_id
1 'polypeptide(L)'
;FKSNIGHTGAAAGVGGVIKMIQAMRHGVLPRTLNVSAPSSYVDWSAGAVSLLTEPVEWPVTGGPRRVGVSAFEVSGTNAHVVLEQAPEAEPEPAPEREWRGPVPLLVSGRGAEGLRGQAERLRSFLEARPEVALTDVAVSLAGRAALEDRAVVLGGDRDEVLAGLAAVARGASAAGVARGPAGLDGPDGDRGVVFVFPGQGSQWAGMAVELAESSPVFAARLEECARALSPYVDWSLRDVLGDAEALRRVDVVQPALFAVMVSLAEVWRSFGVTPSAVVGHSQGEIAAACEAGALSLEEAVRATVLRSQVIGRSLSGRGGLVSVPAPLAEVEEWLAGRDGRLSVAAVNGPHATVVGGDPEALEEVLARWDRARRVLIDYASHTPQTEAVRDELLEVLGPVAARDGEVPFFSTVTGGFVEGAALDAEYW
;
A
#
# COMPACT_ATOMS: atom_id res chain seq x y z
N PHE A 1 28.99 39.16 -0.12
CA PHE A 1 28.93 38.12 -1.17
C PHE A 1 30.26 38.05 -1.90
N LYS A 2 30.61 39.02 -2.75
CA LYS A 2 31.90 39.02 -3.47
C LYS A 2 33.12 38.99 -2.53
N SER A 3 33.04 39.68 -1.39
CA SER A 3 34.07 39.63 -0.34
C SER A 3 34.28 38.23 0.27
N ASN A 4 33.31 37.31 0.13
CA ASN A 4 33.36 35.98 0.73
C ASN A 4 33.82 34.91 -0.27
N ILE A 5 33.35 34.97 -1.52
CA ILE A 5 33.58 33.90 -2.51
C ILE A 5 34.09 34.41 -3.88
N GLY A 6 34.47 35.69 -3.97
CA GLY A 6 34.94 36.30 -5.22
C GLY A 6 33.84 36.68 -6.20
N HIS A 7 34.23 37.06 -7.42
CA HIS A 7 33.31 37.41 -8.50
C HIS A 7 32.94 36.18 -9.33
N THR A 8 31.74 35.65 -9.14
CA THR A 8 31.25 34.42 -9.79
C THR A 8 30.72 34.64 -11.22
N GLY A 9 31.33 35.56 -11.97
CA GLY A 9 30.85 35.98 -13.30
C GLY A 9 29.35 36.27 -13.36
N ALA A 10 28.66 35.63 -14.30
CA ALA A 10 27.22 35.75 -14.52
C ALA A 10 26.35 35.43 -13.28
N ALA A 11 26.83 34.59 -12.36
CA ALA A 11 26.07 34.22 -11.16
C ALA A 11 26.14 35.27 -10.03
N ALA A 12 26.92 36.35 -10.19
CA ALA A 12 27.18 37.30 -9.11
C ALA A 12 25.91 38.04 -8.65
N GLY A 13 24.99 38.33 -9.56
CA GLY A 13 23.71 38.99 -9.24
C GLY A 13 22.81 38.09 -8.38
N VAL A 14 22.52 36.88 -8.84
CA VAL A 14 21.69 35.91 -8.10
C VAL A 14 22.33 35.50 -6.78
N GLY A 15 23.67 35.42 -6.71
CA GLY A 15 24.37 35.21 -5.44
C GLY A 15 24.11 36.31 -4.40
N GLY A 16 24.03 37.57 -4.86
CA GLY A 16 23.60 38.69 -4.03
C GLY A 16 22.16 38.55 -3.53
N VAL A 17 21.26 38.10 -4.40
CA VAL A 17 19.85 37.81 -4.04
C VAL A 17 19.77 36.70 -2.98
N ILE A 18 20.46 35.56 -3.19
CA ILE A 18 20.48 34.43 -2.25
C ILE A 18 21.02 34.88 -0.88
N LYS A 19 22.12 35.64 -0.85
CA LYS A 19 22.65 36.22 0.39
C LYS A 19 21.58 36.99 1.14
N MET A 20 20.84 37.84 0.43
CA MET A 20 19.87 38.73 1.05
C MET A 20 18.59 38.01 1.49
N ILE A 21 18.12 37.00 0.75
CA ILE A 21 17.02 36.14 1.19
C ILE A 21 17.40 35.40 2.48
N GLN A 22 18.61 34.85 2.57
CA GLN A 22 19.08 34.22 3.80
C GLN A 22 19.21 35.23 4.96
N ALA A 23 19.72 36.44 4.69
CA ALA A 23 19.79 37.50 5.70
C ALA A 23 18.40 37.89 6.24
N MET A 24 17.38 37.94 5.39
CA MET A 24 15.99 38.18 5.81
C MET A 24 15.45 37.04 6.67
N ARG A 25 15.65 35.78 6.25
CA ARG A 25 15.22 34.58 6.98
C ARG A 25 15.84 34.48 8.37
N HIS A 26 17.11 34.83 8.50
CA HIS A 26 17.85 34.76 9.76
C HIS A 26 17.80 36.07 10.57
N GLY A 27 17.26 37.15 10.01
CA GLY A 27 17.20 38.45 10.69
C GLY A 27 18.56 39.09 10.99
N VAL A 28 19.60 38.75 10.22
CA VAL A 28 20.97 39.26 10.43
C VAL A 28 21.58 39.67 9.09
N LEU A 29 22.16 40.86 9.04
CA LEU A 29 22.98 41.37 7.94
C LEU A 29 24.44 40.93 8.16
N PRO A 30 24.99 40.00 7.33
CA PRO A 30 26.33 39.49 7.57
C PRO A 30 27.41 40.47 7.08
N ARG A 31 28.54 40.50 7.79
CA ARG A 31 29.68 41.37 7.52
C ARG A 31 30.24 41.22 6.09
N THR A 32 30.80 42.32 5.59
CA THR A 32 31.64 42.40 4.40
C THR A 32 33.09 42.20 4.84
N LEU A 33 33.78 41.25 4.19
CA LEU A 33 35.18 40.95 4.51
C LEU A 33 36.14 41.89 3.79
N ASN A 34 37.39 41.90 4.24
CA ASN A 34 38.50 42.67 3.65
C ASN A 34 38.31 44.19 3.71
N VAL A 35 37.61 44.67 4.73
CA VAL A 35 37.46 46.11 5.04
C VAL A 35 38.27 46.40 6.30
N SER A 36 39.52 46.84 6.13
CA SER A 36 40.34 47.35 7.24
C SER A 36 40.04 48.83 7.54
N ALA A 37 39.79 49.61 6.50
CA ALA A 37 39.28 50.98 6.58
C ALA A 37 38.38 51.26 5.35
N PRO A 38 37.33 52.09 5.46
CA PRO A 38 36.55 52.54 4.30
C PRO A 38 37.43 53.26 3.26
N SER A 39 37.08 53.15 1.98
CA SER A 39 37.85 53.79 0.89
C SER A 39 37.85 55.31 1.03
N SER A 40 39.03 55.95 0.92
CA SER A 40 39.18 57.41 0.98
C SER A 40 38.67 58.14 -0.27
N TYR A 41 38.35 57.41 -1.34
CA TYR A 41 37.79 57.96 -2.59
C TYR A 41 36.27 58.18 -2.51
N VAL A 42 35.63 57.86 -1.39
CA VAL A 42 34.19 58.04 -1.15
C VAL A 42 34.00 58.93 0.06
N ASP A 43 33.18 59.98 -0.07
CA ASP A 43 32.74 60.77 1.08
C ASP A 43 31.61 60.04 1.81
N TRP A 44 31.97 59.21 2.79
CA TRP A 44 31.03 58.44 3.59
C TRP A 44 30.19 59.32 4.53
N SER A 45 30.58 60.58 4.78
CA SER A 45 29.86 61.49 5.68
C SER A 45 28.68 62.20 5.00
N ALA A 46 28.67 62.24 3.67
CA ALA A 46 27.64 62.93 2.88
C ALA A 46 26.28 62.22 2.85
N GLY A 47 26.15 60.98 3.33
CA GLY A 47 24.93 60.21 3.23
C GLY A 47 24.69 59.22 4.37
N ALA A 48 23.56 58.50 4.31
CA ALA A 48 23.15 57.52 5.31
C ALA A 48 23.64 56.08 5.01
N VAL A 49 24.76 55.94 4.28
CA VAL A 49 25.29 54.64 3.85
C VAL A 49 26.50 54.25 4.70
N SER A 50 26.43 53.08 5.32
CA SER A 50 27.52 52.50 6.10
C SER A 50 27.93 51.11 5.57
N LEU A 51 29.21 50.78 5.71
CA LEU A 51 29.71 49.44 5.42
C LEU A 51 29.37 48.49 6.58
N LEU A 52 28.88 47.29 6.26
CA LEU A 52 28.69 46.22 7.24
C LEU A 52 30.06 45.60 7.61
N THR A 53 30.86 46.26 8.45
CA THR A 53 32.18 45.75 8.90
C THR A 53 32.06 44.61 9.93
N GLU A 54 30.91 44.55 10.62
CA GLU A 54 30.51 43.49 11.54
C GLU A 54 29.11 42.96 11.19
N PRO A 55 28.72 41.78 11.67
CA PRO A 55 27.33 41.31 11.56
C PRO A 55 26.41 42.22 12.35
N VAL A 56 25.29 42.61 11.76
CA VAL A 56 24.31 43.52 12.39
C VAL A 56 22.94 42.84 12.40
N GLU A 57 22.25 42.85 13.54
CA GLU A 57 20.85 42.42 13.59
C GLU A 57 19.99 43.30 12.69
N TRP A 58 19.10 42.69 11.91
CA TRP A 58 18.23 43.42 11.01
C TRP A 58 17.04 43.99 11.80
N PRO A 59 16.97 45.32 12.00
CA PRO A 59 15.99 45.93 12.90
C PRO A 59 14.55 45.63 12.46
N VAL A 60 13.67 45.43 13.44
CA VAL A 60 12.23 45.31 13.25
C VAL A 60 11.63 46.72 13.33
N THR A 61 11.09 47.20 12.22
CA THR A 61 10.66 48.61 12.08
C THR A 61 9.14 48.75 11.92
N GLY A 62 8.37 47.69 12.21
CA GLY A 62 6.91 47.67 12.04
C GLY A 62 6.43 47.46 10.59
N GLY A 63 7.34 47.26 9.65
CA GLY A 63 7.06 46.89 8.26
C GLY A 63 8.01 45.79 7.77
N PRO A 64 7.74 45.21 6.59
CA PRO A 64 8.56 44.12 6.06
C PRO A 64 9.97 44.62 5.74
N ARG A 65 10.98 43.78 5.99
CA ARG A 65 12.37 44.08 5.63
C ARG A 65 12.50 44.20 4.10
N ARG A 66 13.21 45.23 3.63
CA ARG A 66 13.46 45.47 2.20
C ARG A 66 14.94 45.69 1.93
N VAL A 67 15.42 45.23 0.78
CA VAL A 67 16.81 45.46 0.34
C VAL A 67 16.93 45.55 -1.17
N GLY A 68 17.80 46.45 -1.64
CA GLY A 68 18.20 46.53 -3.04
C GLY A 68 19.42 45.66 -3.33
N VAL A 69 19.41 44.94 -4.45
CA VAL A 69 20.57 44.22 -5.00
C VAL A 69 20.87 44.77 -6.38
N SER A 70 22.08 45.32 -6.56
CA SER A 70 22.55 45.89 -7.83
C SER A 70 23.58 44.98 -8.50
N ALA A 71 23.52 44.91 -9.83
CA ALA A 71 24.55 44.32 -10.67
C ALA A 71 24.84 45.25 -11.86
N PHE A 72 26.12 45.54 -12.07
CA PHE A 72 26.62 46.42 -13.13
C PHE A 72 27.61 45.62 -13.97
N GLU A 73 27.28 45.40 -15.23
CA GLU A 73 28.05 44.54 -16.13
C GLU A 73 28.97 45.39 -17.02
N VAL A 74 30.08 44.81 -17.50
CA VAL A 74 31.13 45.56 -18.20
C VAL A 74 30.67 46.14 -19.55
N SER A 75 29.66 45.56 -20.19
CA SER A 75 28.99 46.11 -21.38
C SER A 75 28.20 47.40 -21.10
N GLY A 76 28.01 47.77 -19.82
CA GLY A 76 27.24 48.94 -19.41
C GLY A 76 25.77 48.66 -19.10
N THR A 77 25.33 47.40 -19.21
CA THR A 77 23.98 47.01 -18.79
C THR A 77 23.90 46.92 -17.26
N ASN A 78 22.91 47.62 -16.69
CA ASN A 78 22.71 47.73 -15.25
C ASN A 78 21.38 47.09 -14.85
N ALA A 79 21.38 46.35 -13.74
CA ALA A 79 20.18 45.80 -13.13
C ALA A 79 20.13 46.15 -11.64
N HIS A 80 18.93 46.46 -11.15
CA HIS A 80 18.64 46.66 -9.73
C HIS A 80 17.33 45.98 -9.39
N VAL A 81 17.33 45.14 -8.35
CA VAL A 81 16.13 44.48 -7.85
C VAL A 81 15.89 44.84 -6.40
N VAL A 82 14.63 45.07 -6.04
CA VAL A 82 14.20 45.29 -4.66
C VAL A 82 13.53 44.01 -4.18
N LEU A 83 14.03 43.46 -3.07
CA LEU A 83 13.46 42.29 -2.41
C LEU A 83 12.70 42.74 -1.17
N GLU A 84 11.59 42.09 -0.89
CA GLU A 84 10.79 42.27 0.32
C GLU A 84 10.66 40.94 1.06
N GLN A 85 10.66 40.99 2.38
CA GLN A 85 10.39 39.85 3.26
C GLN A 85 9.02 39.25 2.94
N ALA A 86 8.95 37.91 2.87
CA ALA A 86 7.67 37.22 2.73
C ALA A 86 6.75 37.54 3.92
N PRO A 87 5.42 37.63 3.72
CA PRO A 87 4.47 37.76 4.82
C PRO A 87 4.71 36.66 5.86
N GLU A 88 4.53 37.00 7.12
CA GLU A 88 4.58 36.01 8.19
C GLU A 88 3.41 35.04 7.99
N ALA A 89 3.72 33.74 7.89
CA ALA A 89 2.69 32.73 7.83
C ALA A 89 2.08 32.60 9.22
N GLU A 90 0.77 32.82 9.35
CA GLU A 90 0.07 32.49 10.59
C GLU A 90 0.22 30.98 10.83
N PRO A 91 0.62 30.55 12.03
CA PRO A 91 0.70 29.13 12.33
C PRO A 91 -0.72 28.55 12.22
N GLU A 92 -0.92 27.65 11.26
CA GLU A 92 -2.16 26.88 11.20
C GLU A 92 -2.29 26.05 12.49
N PRO A 93 -3.48 25.99 13.11
CA PRO A 93 -3.68 25.16 14.29
C PRO A 93 -3.34 23.72 13.93
N ALA A 94 -2.46 23.10 14.71
CA ALA A 94 -2.09 21.70 14.52
C ALA A 94 -3.37 20.84 14.56
N PRO A 95 -3.50 19.84 13.68
CA PRO A 95 -4.66 18.96 13.69
C PRO A 95 -4.80 18.26 15.06
N GLU A 96 -6.04 18.11 15.53
CA GLU A 96 -6.37 17.58 16.86
C GLU A 96 -5.97 16.11 17.07
N ARG A 97 -5.63 15.37 16.00
CA ARG A 97 -5.24 13.96 16.06
C ARG A 97 -3.80 13.74 15.62
N GLU A 98 -2.97 13.37 16.59
CA GLU A 98 -1.63 12.83 16.35
C GLU A 98 -1.75 11.42 15.74
N TRP A 99 -1.16 11.23 14.56
CA TRP A 99 -1.05 9.90 13.95
C TRP A 99 -0.08 9.03 14.74
N ARG A 100 -0.56 7.87 15.22
CA ARG A 100 0.23 6.91 16.02
C ARG A 100 0.53 5.59 15.30
N GLY A 101 0.16 5.48 14.03
CA GLY A 101 0.42 4.30 13.21
C GLY A 101 1.77 4.38 12.48
N PRO A 102 2.12 3.33 11.72
CA PRO A 102 3.31 3.35 10.89
C PRO A 102 3.25 4.47 9.83
N VAL A 103 4.38 5.09 9.54
CA VAL A 103 4.51 6.17 8.54
C VAL A 103 5.35 5.69 7.36
N PRO A 104 4.82 5.71 6.11
CA PRO A 104 5.58 5.34 4.92
C PRO A 104 6.48 6.48 4.45
N LEU A 105 7.81 6.31 4.55
CA LEU A 105 8.78 7.22 3.93
C LEU A 105 9.19 6.71 2.55
N LEU A 106 8.79 7.46 1.53
CA LEU A 106 9.11 7.19 0.13
C LEU A 106 10.51 7.70 -0.21
N VAL A 107 11.37 6.83 -0.73
CA VAL A 107 12.73 7.16 -1.15
C VAL A 107 12.92 6.70 -2.58
N SER A 108 13.35 7.61 -3.45
CA SER A 108 13.70 7.25 -4.83
C SER A 108 14.99 7.91 -5.30
N GLY A 109 15.70 7.26 -6.21
CA GLY A 109 16.91 7.79 -6.83
C GLY A 109 17.07 7.28 -8.26
N ARG A 110 18.00 7.88 -9.02
CA ARG A 110 18.46 7.31 -10.29
C ARG A 110 19.62 6.37 -10.04
N GLY A 111 19.44 5.08 -10.34
CA GLY A 111 20.39 4.03 -10.03
C GLY A 111 20.45 3.70 -8.53
N ALA A 112 21.00 2.54 -8.24
CA ALA A 112 21.19 2.05 -6.87
C ALA A 112 21.98 3.05 -5.99
N GLU A 113 22.99 3.73 -6.53
CA GLU A 113 23.77 4.74 -5.80
C GLU A 113 22.94 6.00 -5.50
N GLY A 114 22.10 6.43 -6.43
CA GLY A 114 21.18 7.56 -6.23
C GLY A 114 20.18 7.28 -5.11
N LEU A 115 19.61 6.08 -5.08
CA LEU A 115 18.70 5.64 -4.02
C LEU A 115 19.40 5.59 -2.66
N ARG A 116 20.60 5.00 -2.60
CA ARG A 116 21.41 4.93 -1.36
C ARG A 116 21.76 6.31 -0.84
N GLY A 117 22.22 7.20 -1.73
CA GLY A 117 22.55 8.58 -1.37
C GLY A 117 21.33 9.38 -0.90
N GLN A 118 20.14 9.13 -1.46
CA GLN A 118 18.91 9.77 -1.00
C GLN A 118 18.50 9.25 0.39
N ALA A 119 18.60 7.95 0.64
CA ALA A 119 18.32 7.37 1.95
C ALA A 119 19.26 7.91 3.03
N GLU A 120 20.56 8.03 2.74
CA GLU A 120 21.54 8.59 3.67
C GLU A 120 21.24 10.06 3.99
N ARG A 121 20.94 10.89 2.97
CA ARG A 121 20.57 12.30 3.17
C ARG A 121 19.33 12.45 4.04
N LEU A 122 18.31 11.62 3.80
CA LEU A 122 17.08 11.63 4.58
C LEU A 122 17.35 11.19 6.03
N ARG A 123 18.18 10.17 6.24
CA ARG A 123 18.60 9.73 7.58
C ARG A 123 19.29 10.86 8.33
N SER A 124 20.31 11.48 7.74
CA SER A 124 21.04 12.58 8.38
C SER A 124 20.15 13.79 8.66
N PHE A 125 19.18 14.08 7.78
CA PHE A 125 18.18 15.13 8.04
C PHE A 125 17.33 14.82 9.27
N LEU A 126 16.83 13.59 9.40
CA LEU A 126 15.99 13.17 10.54
C LEU A 126 16.77 13.08 11.85
N GLU A 127 18.05 12.69 11.80
CA GLU A 127 18.96 12.66 12.96
C GLU A 127 19.25 14.09 13.47
N ALA A 128 19.51 15.03 12.56
CA ALA A 128 19.81 16.41 12.91
C ALA A 128 18.57 17.22 13.36
N ARG A 129 17.37 16.71 13.11
CA ARG A 129 16.09 17.42 13.28
C ARG A 129 15.06 16.53 14.00
N PRO A 130 15.29 16.18 15.28
CA PRO A 130 14.38 15.34 16.05
C PRO A 130 12.98 15.96 16.23
N GLU A 131 12.86 17.28 16.09
CA GLU A 131 11.62 18.03 16.23
C GLU A 131 10.66 17.91 15.03
N VAL A 132 11.15 17.50 13.86
CA VAL A 132 10.33 17.43 12.63
C VAL A 132 9.47 16.16 12.64
N ALA A 133 8.15 16.27 12.59
CA ALA A 133 7.27 15.11 12.58
C ALA A 133 7.49 14.20 11.36
N LEU A 134 7.44 12.87 11.56
CA LEU A 134 7.63 11.91 10.46
C LEU A 134 6.52 12.00 9.41
N THR A 135 5.30 12.37 9.81
CA THR A 135 4.16 12.60 8.92
C THR A 135 4.41 13.74 7.94
N ASP A 136 4.98 14.86 8.41
CA ASP A 136 5.31 16.01 7.54
C ASP A 136 6.38 15.63 6.51
N VAL A 137 7.33 14.79 6.92
CA VAL A 137 8.35 14.24 6.04
C VAL A 137 7.73 13.32 5.00
N ALA A 138 6.82 12.42 5.39
CA ALA A 138 6.12 11.53 4.47
C ALA A 138 5.32 12.30 3.41
N VAL A 139 4.52 13.29 3.84
CA VAL A 139 3.74 14.16 2.94
C VAL A 139 4.67 14.93 2.00
N SER A 140 5.79 15.46 2.52
CA SER A 140 6.79 16.16 1.71
C SER A 140 7.46 15.25 0.68
N LEU A 141 7.69 13.98 1.01
CA LEU A 141 8.26 12.98 0.12
C LEU A 141 7.26 12.54 -0.95
N ALA A 142 5.96 12.47 -0.65
CA ALA A 142 4.92 12.17 -1.63
C ALA A 142 4.82 13.23 -2.75
N GLY A 143 5.22 14.48 -2.47
CA GLY A 143 5.32 15.54 -3.47
C GLY A 143 6.62 15.54 -4.29
N ARG A 144 7.53 14.57 -4.09
CA ARG A 144 8.79 14.47 -4.86
C ARG A 144 8.60 13.62 -6.11
N ALA A 145 9.46 13.84 -7.10
CA ALA A 145 9.50 13.01 -8.29
C ALA A 145 9.82 11.55 -7.93
N ALA A 146 8.99 10.61 -8.38
CA ALA A 146 9.16 9.17 -8.17
C ALA A 146 10.12 8.57 -9.20
N LEU A 147 11.42 8.61 -8.90
CA LEU A 147 12.47 8.06 -9.76
C LEU A 147 12.43 6.52 -9.81
N GLU A 148 13.15 5.92 -10.76
CA GLU A 148 13.04 4.50 -11.13
C GLU A 148 13.50 3.51 -10.04
N ASP A 149 14.52 3.84 -9.25
CA ASP A 149 14.94 3.00 -8.12
C ASP A 149 14.22 3.48 -6.86
N ARG A 150 13.30 2.66 -6.34
CA ARG A 150 12.38 3.03 -5.27
C ARG A 150 12.52 2.13 -4.04
N ALA A 151 12.41 2.74 -2.87
CA ALA A 151 12.22 2.05 -1.60
C ALA A 151 11.15 2.77 -0.78
N VAL A 152 10.42 2.00 0.02
CA VAL A 152 9.51 2.51 1.05
C VAL A 152 10.00 1.99 2.38
N VAL A 153 10.20 2.89 3.34
CA VAL A 153 10.51 2.55 4.73
C VAL A 153 9.27 2.80 5.57
N LEU A 154 8.72 1.74 6.16
CA LEU A 154 7.61 1.75 7.10
C LEU A 154 8.18 1.57 8.51
N GLY A 155 7.86 2.50 9.42
CA GLY A 155 8.16 2.39 10.84
C GLY A 155 7.11 3.10 11.69
N GLY A 156 6.83 2.55 12.87
CA GLY A 156 5.94 3.12 13.87
C GLY A 156 6.60 4.21 14.70
N ASP A 157 7.93 4.25 14.73
CA ASP A 157 8.69 5.30 15.39
C ASP A 157 9.94 5.73 14.59
N ARG A 158 10.64 6.74 15.13
CA ARG A 158 11.82 7.31 14.49
C ARG A 158 13.00 6.34 14.43
N ASP A 159 13.19 5.50 15.43
CA ASP A 159 14.33 4.58 15.49
C ASP A 159 14.17 3.49 14.43
N GLU A 160 12.97 2.96 14.26
CA GLU A 160 12.62 2.02 13.19
C GLU A 160 12.86 2.64 11.80
N VAL A 161 12.41 3.89 11.59
CA VAL A 161 12.61 4.60 10.33
C VAL A 161 14.10 4.83 10.04
N LEU A 162 14.88 5.28 11.03
CA LEU A 162 16.31 5.49 10.88
C LEU A 162 17.05 4.19 10.56
N ALA A 163 16.67 3.09 11.21
CA ALA A 163 17.22 1.77 10.94
C ALA A 163 16.89 1.29 9.52
N GLY A 164 15.66 1.47 9.07
CA GLY A 164 15.21 1.15 7.71
C GLY A 164 15.94 1.98 6.65
N LEU A 165 16.07 3.29 6.85
CA LEU A 165 16.85 4.17 5.96
C LEU A 165 18.32 3.77 5.89
N ALA A 166 18.91 3.38 7.03
CA ALA A 166 20.29 2.86 7.06
C ALA A 166 20.43 1.54 6.28
N ALA A 167 19.42 0.66 6.33
CA ALA A 167 19.40 -0.55 5.51
C ALA A 167 19.31 -0.24 4.01
N VAL A 168 18.47 0.73 3.61
CA VAL A 168 18.40 1.24 2.23
C VAL A 168 19.74 1.82 1.78
N ALA A 169 20.37 2.67 2.59
CA ALA A 169 21.67 3.27 2.29
C ALA A 169 22.78 2.22 2.08
N ARG A 170 22.74 1.10 2.82
CA ARG A 170 23.68 -0.04 2.64
C ARG A 170 23.30 -1.00 1.51
N GLY A 171 22.13 -0.83 0.89
CA GLY A 171 21.62 -1.80 -0.08
C GLY A 171 21.16 -3.13 0.53
N ALA A 172 20.94 -3.21 1.85
CA ALA A 172 20.53 -4.42 2.56
C ALA A 172 19.01 -4.54 2.72
N SER A 173 18.47 -5.76 2.80
CA SER A 173 17.08 -6.00 3.17
C SER A 173 16.88 -5.80 4.68
N ALA A 174 15.70 -5.31 5.08
CA ALA A 174 15.32 -5.15 6.48
C ALA A 174 13.79 -5.27 6.61
N ALA A 175 13.32 -5.60 7.81
CA ALA A 175 11.90 -5.51 8.15
C ALA A 175 11.42 -4.06 7.98
N GLY A 176 10.17 -3.88 7.53
CA GLY A 176 9.62 -2.56 7.24
C GLY A 176 10.19 -1.88 5.99
N VAL A 177 11.09 -2.53 5.24
CA VAL A 177 11.65 -1.96 3.99
C VAL A 177 11.15 -2.73 2.78
N ALA A 178 10.34 -2.09 1.96
CA ALA A 178 9.95 -2.57 0.64
C ALA A 178 10.82 -1.91 -0.44
N ARG A 179 11.22 -2.67 -1.47
CA ARG A 179 11.94 -2.13 -2.63
C ARG A 179 11.21 -2.48 -3.91
N GLY A 180 11.05 -1.48 -4.78
CA GLY A 180 10.53 -1.68 -6.12
C GLY A 180 11.60 -2.34 -7.00
N PRO A 181 11.25 -3.33 -7.84
CA PRO A 181 12.17 -3.83 -8.85
C PRO A 181 12.48 -2.72 -9.86
N ALA A 182 13.76 -2.55 -10.19
CA ALA A 182 14.18 -1.58 -11.20
C ALA A 182 13.58 -1.93 -12.57
N GLY A 183 13.08 -0.92 -13.30
CA GLY A 183 12.62 -1.10 -14.68
C GLY A 183 11.28 -1.82 -14.86
N LEU A 184 10.43 -1.88 -13.83
CA LEU A 184 9.05 -2.37 -14.00
C LEU A 184 8.16 -1.41 -14.79
N ASP A 185 8.53 -0.15 -14.91
CA ASP A 185 7.92 0.78 -15.85
C ASP A 185 8.31 0.30 -17.27
N GLY A 186 7.49 -0.57 -17.85
CA GLY A 186 7.63 -0.97 -19.26
C GLY A 186 7.41 0.23 -20.17
N PRO A 187 7.78 0.15 -21.46
CA PRO A 187 7.63 1.25 -22.41
C PRO A 187 6.18 1.79 -22.52
N ASP A 188 5.18 1.01 -22.12
CA ASP A 188 3.74 1.34 -22.20
C ASP A 188 3.08 1.75 -20.86
N GLY A 189 3.86 1.95 -19.79
CA GLY A 189 3.43 2.77 -18.63
C GLY A 189 2.31 2.25 -17.71
N ASP A 190 1.60 1.17 -18.02
CA ASP A 190 0.63 0.53 -17.11
C ASP A 190 0.58 -0.98 -17.37
N ARG A 191 0.92 -1.79 -16.37
CA ARG A 191 0.83 -3.26 -16.48
C ARG A 191 -0.50 -3.81 -15.98
N GLY A 192 -1.42 -2.93 -15.58
CA GLY A 192 -2.67 -3.27 -14.94
C GLY A 192 -2.46 -3.91 -13.56
N VAL A 193 -3.46 -3.77 -12.70
CA VAL A 193 -3.47 -4.40 -11.37
C VAL A 193 -4.43 -5.57 -11.40
N VAL A 194 -4.03 -6.73 -10.87
CA VAL A 194 -4.95 -7.86 -10.69
C VAL A 194 -5.21 -8.03 -9.21
N PHE A 195 -6.48 -7.96 -8.80
CA PHE A 195 -6.87 -8.37 -7.46
C PHE A 195 -7.13 -9.88 -7.44
N VAL A 196 -6.46 -10.57 -6.52
CA VAL A 196 -6.54 -12.02 -6.35
C VAL A 196 -7.24 -12.32 -5.03
N PHE A 197 -8.36 -13.04 -5.11
CA PHE A 197 -9.21 -13.37 -3.97
C PHE A 197 -9.06 -14.86 -3.60
N PRO A 198 -8.29 -15.20 -2.56
CA PRO A 198 -8.05 -16.59 -2.19
C PRO A 198 -9.30 -17.28 -1.63
N GLY A 199 -9.25 -18.61 -1.59
CA GLY A 199 -10.27 -19.43 -0.90
C GLY A 199 -10.06 -19.50 0.61
N GLN A 200 -10.67 -20.49 1.25
CA GLN A 200 -10.46 -20.78 2.67
C GLN A 200 -9.02 -21.28 2.93
N GLY A 201 -8.45 -20.90 4.08
CA GLY A 201 -7.11 -21.27 4.53
C GLY A 201 -6.25 -20.08 4.99
N SER A 202 -6.65 -18.85 4.68
CA SER A 202 -5.97 -17.61 5.08
C SER A 202 -6.47 -17.02 6.40
N GLN A 203 -7.54 -17.57 6.97
CA GLN A 203 -8.15 -17.08 8.20
C GLN A 203 -7.25 -17.27 9.43
N TRP A 204 -7.37 -16.34 10.37
CA TRP A 204 -6.82 -16.46 11.71
C TRP A 204 -7.66 -15.59 12.66
N ALA A 205 -7.74 -15.97 13.94
CA ALA A 205 -8.50 -15.22 14.93
C ALA A 205 -7.87 -13.85 15.17
N GLY A 206 -8.64 -12.79 14.96
CA GLY A 206 -8.17 -11.41 15.01
C GLY A 206 -7.85 -10.78 13.65
N MET A 207 -8.04 -11.50 12.52
CA MET A 207 -7.54 -11.11 11.20
C MET A 207 -7.96 -9.73 10.66
N ALA A 208 -8.99 -9.13 11.23
CA ALA A 208 -9.56 -7.85 10.80
C ALA A 208 -9.79 -6.86 11.96
N VAL A 209 -9.46 -7.24 13.20
CA VAL A 209 -9.84 -6.47 14.40
C VAL A 209 -9.10 -5.13 14.44
N GLU A 210 -7.77 -5.16 14.35
CA GLU A 210 -6.96 -3.94 14.40
C GLU A 210 -7.25 -3.02 13.20
N LEU A 211 -7.47 -3.59 12.01
CA LEU A 211 -7.73 -2.79 10.81
C LEU A 211 -9.12 -2.14 10.85
N ALA A 212 -10.13 -2.79 11.45
CA ALA A 212 -11.43 -2.18 11.70
C ALA A 212 -11.38 -1.03 12.72
N GLU A 213 -10.40 -1.03 13.63
CA GLU A 213 -10.21 0.08 14.58
C GLU A 213 -9.40 1.23 13.98
N SER A 214 -8.41 0.92 13.13
CA SER A 214 -7.44 1.90 12.61
C SER A 214 -7.80 2.48 11.24
N SER A 215 -8.61 1.79 10.43
CA SER A 215 -9.00 2.23 9.09
C SER A 215 -10.52 2.47 8.99
N PRO A 216 -10.97 3.74 8.94
CA PRO A 216 -12.38 4.06 8.75
C PRO A 216 -12.98 3.49 7.46
N VAL A 217 -12.16 3.39 6.39
CA VAL A 217 -12.56 2.83 5.10
C VAL A 217 -12.86 1.34 5.23
N PHE A 218 -11.96 0.60 5.87
CA PHE A 218 -12.15 -0.83 6.13
C PHE A 218 -13.36 -1.07 7.02
N ALA A 219 -13.49 -0.30 8.11
CA ALA A 219 -14.57 -0.42 9.07
C ALA A 219 -15.94 -0.18 8.42
N ALA A 220 -16.07 0.84 7.57
CA ALA A 220 -17.31 1.15 6.86
C ALA A 220 -17.74 -0.01 5.94
N ARG A 221 -16.81 -0.54 5.15
CA ARG A 221 -17.07 -1.66 4.24
C ARG A 221 -17.38 -2.96 4.98
N LEU A 222 -16.72 -3.20 6.10
CA LEU A 222 -16.99 -4.37 6.95
C LEU A 222 -18.40 -4.30 7.57
N GLU A 223 -18.83 -3.11 8.00
CA GLU A 223 -20.18 -2.87 8.54
C GLU A 223 -21.26 -2.99 7.47
N GLU A 224 -21.00 -2.57 6.22
CA GLU A 224 -21.89 -2.89 5.08
C GLU A 224 -22.07 -4.39 4.91
N CYS A 225 -20.98 -5.16 4.96
CA CYS A 225 -21.04 -6.62 4.88
C CYS A 225 -21.81 -7.22 6.07
N ALA A 226 -21.57 -6.74 7.29
CA ALA A 226 -22.29 -7.20 8.49
C ALA A 226 -23.80 -7.00 8.37
N ARG A 227 -24.23 -5.83 7.87
CA ARG A 227 -25.66 -5.56 7.62
C ARG A 227 -26.24 -6.47 6.55
N ALA A 228 -25.53 -6.68 5.45
CA ALA A 228 -25.96 -7.58 4.37
C ALA A 228 -26.02 -9.05 4.84
N LEU A 229 -25.16 -9.46 5.77
CA LEU A 229 -25.12 -10.81 6.35
C LEU A 229 -26.27 -11.08 7.32
N SER A 230 -26.66 -10.07 8.11
CA SER A 230 -27.60 -10.21 9.22
C SER A 230 -28.92 -10.94 8.93
N PRO A 231 -29.53 -10.88 7.73
CA PRO A 231 -30.76 -11.63 7.45
C PRO A 231 -30.55 -13.15 7.36
N TYR A 232 -29.31 -13.61 7.15
CA TYR A 232 -29.00 -15.00 6.85
C TYR A 232 -28.28 -15.74 7.99
N VAL A 233 -27.80 -15.02 9.01
CA VAL A 233 -26.96 -15.58 10.07
C VAL A 233 -27.46 -15.19 11.46
N ASP A 234 -27.17 -16.02 12.46
CA ASP A 234 -27.51 -15.81 13.87
C ASP A 234 -26.34 -15.30 14.73
N TRP A 235 -25.23 -14.95 14.08
CA TRP A 235 -24.00 -14.49 14.71
C TRP A 235 -23.59 -13.09 14.24
N SER A 236 -22.77 -12.41 15.04
CA SER A 236 -22.20 -11.10 14.71
C SER A 236 -20.87 -11.26 13.98
N LEU A 237 -20.72 -10.62 12.81
CA LEU A 237 -19.47 -10.63 12.05
C LEU A 237 -18.29 -10.15 12.91
N ARG A 238 -18.50 -9.11 13.72
CA ARG A 238 -17.45 -8.57 14.59
C ARG A 238 -16.99 -9.57 15.64
N ASP A 239 -17.91 -10.36 16.18
CA ASP A 239 -17.61 -11.31 17.26
C ASP A 239 -16.85 -12.52 16.71
N VAL A 240 -17.29 -13.06 15.57
CA VAL A 240 -16.67 -14.26 14.98
C VAL A 240 -15.26 -13.99 14.42
N LEU A 241 -14.95 -12.75 14.04
CA LEU A 241 -13.61 -12.39 13.57
C LEU A 241 -12.53 -12.56 14.64
N GLY A 242 -12.89 -12.49 15.93
CA GLY A 242 -12.00 -12.74 17.07
C GLY A 242 -12.03 -14.17 17.61
N ASP A 243 -12.93 -15.02 17.11
CA ASP A 243 -13.18 -16.35 17.68
C ASP A 243 -12.62 -17.46 16.79
N ALA A 244 -11.53 -18.09 17.25
CA ALA A 244 -10.87 -19.17 16.56
C ALA A 244 -11.75 -20.42 16.39
N GLU A 245 -12.69 -20.68 17.30
CA GLU A 245 -13.61 -21.83 17.21
C GLU A 245 -14.72 -21.54 16.20
N ALA A 246 -15.28 -20.33 16.24
CA ALA A 246 -16.28 -19.91 15.26
C ALA A 246 -15.72 -20.00 13.83
N LEU A 247 -14.48 -19.57 13.62
CA LEU A 247 -13.80 -19.63 12.31
C LEU A 247 -13.42 -21.06 11.84
N ARG A 248 -13.71 -22.11 12.62
CA ARG A 248 -13.61 -23.51 12.13
C ARG A 248 -14.85 -23.94 11.36
N ARG A 249 -16.00 -23.34 11.64
CA ARG A 249 -17.26 -23.64 10.96
C ARG A 249 -17.26 -23.03 9.56
N VAL A 250 -17.49 -23.87 8.54
CA VAL A 250 -17.50 -23.42 7.14
C VAL A 250 -18.55 -22.33 6.88
N ASP A 251 -19.72 -22.45 7.50
CA ASP A 251 -20.84 -21.50 7.40
C ASP A 251 -20.58 -20.15 8.12
N VAL A 252 -19.47 -20.05 8.84
CA VAL A 252 -19.00 -18.81 9.49
C VAL A 252 -17.77 -18.26 8.77
N VAL A 253 -16.76 -19.09 8.54
CA VAL A 253 -15.46 -18.67 8.00
C VAL A 253 -15.57 -18.17 6.55
N GLN A 254 -16.44 -18.77 5.74
CA GLN A 254 -16.61 -18.39 4.34
C GLN A 254 -17.22 -16.99 4.21
N PRO A 255 -18.37 -16.68 4.85
CA PRO A 255 -18.89 -15.31 4.89
C PRO A 255 -17.94 -14.29 5.54
N ALA A 256 -17.23 -14.68 6.62
CA ALA A 256 -16.28 -13.79 7.27
C ALA A 256 -15.09 -13.44 6.36
N LEU A 257 -14.53 -14.43 5.65
CA LEU A 257 -13.45 -14.20 4.68
C LEU A 257 -13.92 -13.34 3.50
N PHE A 258 -15.13 -13.59 2.98
CA PHE A 258 -15.71 -12.72 1.95
C PHE A 258 -15.74 -11.26 2.40
N ALA A 259 -16.29 -10.99 3.59
CA ALA A 259 -16.39 -9.64 4.14
C ALA A 259 -15.03 -8.97 4.33
N VAL A 260 -14.03 -9.71 4.81
CA VAL A 260 -12.65 -9.19 4.95
C VAL A 260 -12.04 -8.90 3.59
N MET A 261 -12.19 -9.79 2.61
CA MET A 261 -11.62 -9.62 1.28
C MET A 261 -12.16 -8.39 0.55
N VAL A 262 -13.49 -8.20 0.51
CA VAL A 262 -14.10 -7.02 -0.13
C VAL A 262 -13.80 -5.72 0.64
N SER A 263 -13.60 -5.81 1.97
CA SER A 263 -13.17 -4.67 2.78
C SER A 263 -11.72 -4.29 2.54
N LEU A 264 -10.82 -5.25 2.34
CA LEU A 264 -9.43 -5.00 1.94
C LEU A 264 -9.35 -4.40 0.53
N ALA A 265 -10.19 -4.88 -0.40
CA ALA A 265 -10.28 -4.30 -1.75
C ALA A 265 -10.63 -2.81 -1.70
N GLU A 266 -11.56 -2.42 -0.81
CA GLU A 266 -11.93 -1.01 -0.62
C GLU A 266 -10.80 -0.16 -0.03
N VAL A 267 -10.01 -0.72 0.89
CA VAL A 267 -8.80 -0.05 1.40
C VAL A 267 -7.83 0.22 0.25
N TRP A 268 -7.56 -0.76 -0.61
CA TRP A 268 -6.69 -0.55 -1.78
C TRP A 268 -7.22 0.54 -2.72
N ARG A 269 -8.52 0.55 -3.00
CA ARG A 269 -9.15 1.60 -3.81
C ARG A 269 -9.03 2.98 -3.19
N SER A 270 -9.10 3.10 -1.86
CA SER A 270 -8.93 4.38 -1.16
C SER A 270 -7.53 5.00 -1.34
N PHE A 271 -6.54 4.18 -1.68
CA PHE A 271 -5.19 4.62 -2.07
C PHE A 271 -5.01 4.79 -3.60
N GLY A 272 -6.10 4.72 -4.37
CA GLY A 272 -6.08 4.86 -5.83
C GLY A 272 -5.67 3.59 -6.59
N VAL A 273 -5.58 2.44 -5.93
CA VAL A 273 -5.25 1.16 -6.59
C VAL A 273 -6.55 0.48 -7.02
N THR A 274 -6.83 0.52 -8.33
CA THR A 274 -8.02 -0.10 -8.93
C THR A 274 -7.65 -1.30 -9.79
N PRO A 275 -8.36 -2.44 -9.69
CA PRO A 275 -8.06 -3.62 -10.48
C PRO A 275 -8.43 -3.42 -11.96
N SER A 276 -7.53 -3.83 -12.85
CA SER A 276 -7.76 -4.01 -14.29
C SER A 276 -8.34 -5.39 -14.61
N ALA A 277 -8.20 -6.34 -13.69
CA ALA A 277 -8.86 -7.64 -13.72
C ALA A 277 -8.97 -8.19 -12.30
N VAL A 278 -9.88 -9.15 -12.11
CA VAL A 278 -10.02 -9.90 -10.86
C VAL A 278 -9.96 -11.39 -11.15
N VAL A 279 -9.43 -12.14 -10.19
CA VAL A 279 -9.45 -13.61 -10.19
C VAL A 279 -9.72 -14.10 -8.77
N GLY A 280 -10.58 -15.09 -8.63
CA GLY A 280 -10.85 -15.73 -7.35
C GLY A 280 -10.47 -17.19 -7.36
N HIS A 281 -10.16 -17.75 -6.20
CA HIS A 281 -9.89 -19.19 -6.05
C HIS A 281 -11.04 -19.85 -5.30
N SER A 282 -11.78 -20.74 -5.95
CA SER A 282 -12.96 -21.40 -5.37
C SER A 282 -13.97 -20.35 -4.85
N GLN A 283 -14.35 -20.39 -3.57
CA GLN A 283 -15.26 -19.40 -2.99
C GLN A 283 -14.79 -17.94 -3.12
N GLY A 284 -13.48 -17.72 -3.29
CA GLY A 284 -12.92 -16.39 -3.51
C GLY A 284 -13.42 -15.76 -4.80
N GLU A 285 -13.94 -16.56 -5.74
CA GLU A 285 -14.62 -16.04 -6.94
C GLU A 285 -15.88 -15.25 -6.61
N ILE A 286 -16.58 -15.53 -5.50
CA ILE A 286 -17.75 -14.73 -5.12
C ILE A 286 -17.31 -13.31 -4.72
N ALA A 287 -16.17 -13.19 -4.01
CA ALA A 287 -15.57 -11.89 -3.73
C ALA A 287 -15.07 -11.22 -5.02
N ALA A 288 -14.40 -11.95 -5.91
CA ALA A 288 -13.98 -11.41 -7.20
C ALA A 288 -15.17 -10.93 -8.05
N ALA A 289 -16.28 -11.66 -8.09
CA ALA A 289 -17.48 -11.29 -8.84
C ALA A 289 -18.16 -10.05 -8.25
N CYS A 290 -18.22 -9.93 -6.92
CA CYS A 290 -18.65 -8.72 -6.24
C CYS A 290 -17.77 -7.52 -6.63
N GLU A 291 -16.45 -7.72 -6.62
CA GLU A 291 -15.45 -6.70 -6.90
C GLU A 291 -15.36 -6.32 -8.37
N ALA A 292 -15.76 -7.22 -9.27
CA ALA A 292 -15.99 -6.93 -10.68
C ALA A 292 -17.26 -6.11 -10.93
N GLY A 293 -18.18 -6.06 -9.95
CA GLY A 293 -19.52 -5.53 -10.12
C GLY A 293 -20.50 -6.51 -10.80
N ALA A 294 -20.09 -7.77 -10.99
CA ALA A 294 -20.94 -8.81 -11.58
C ALA A 294 -22.00 -9.32 -10.61
N LEU A 295 -21.70 -9.32 -9.30
CA LEU A 295 -22.67 -9.48 -8.22
C LEU A 295 -22.79 -8.17 -7.44
N SER A 296 -23.99 -7.81 -6.99
CA SER A 296 -24.11 -6.79 -5.93
C SER A 296 -23.57 -7.35 -4.60
N LEU A 297 -23.35 -6.48 -3.62
CA LEU A 297 -22.96 -6.93 -2.28
C LEU A 297 -24.00 -7.90 -1.70
N GLU A 298 -25.28 -7.61 -1.88
CA GLU A 298 -26.38 -8.43 -1.39
C GLU A 298 -26.39 -9.82 -2.04
N GLU A 299 -26.21 -9.89 -3.37
CA GLU A 299 -26.18 -11.15 -4.10
C GLU A 299 -24.93 -11.98 -3.77
N ALA A 300 -23.77 -11.33 -3.63
CA ALA A 300 -22.53 -12.00 -3.26
C ALA A 300 -22.56 -12.53 -1.82
N VAL A 301 -23.15 -11.77 -0.89
CA VAL A 301 -23.39 -12.23 0.49
C VAL A 301 -24.36 -13.39 0.50
N ARG A 302 -25.47 -13.29 -0.23
CA ARG A 302 -26.45 -14.36 -0.36
C ARG A 302 -25.80 -15.65 -0.88
N ALA A 303 -25.05 -15.55 -1.98
CA ALA A 303 -24.38 -16.70 -2.58
C ALA A 303 -23.38 -17.33 -1.59
N THR A 304 -22.58 -16.50 -0.91
CA THR A 304 -21.58 -16.98 0.05
C THR A 304 -22.22 -17.69 1.24
N VAL A 305 -23.25 -17.08 1.86
CA VAL A 305 -23.90 -17.65 3.04
C VAL A 305 -24.64 -18.93 2.69
N LEU A 306 -25.52 -18.90 1.69
CA LEU A 306 -26.35 -20.06 1.36
C LEU A 306 -25.49 -21.26 0.92
N ARG A 307 -24.47 -21.03 0.09
CA ARG A 307 -23.51 -22.08 -0.29
C ARG A 307 -22.80 -22.67 0.93
N SER A 308 -22.29 -21.82 1.82
CA SER A 308 -21.55 -22.27 3.01
C SER A 308 -22.44 -23.03 4.00
N GLN A 309 -23.70 -22.65 4.16
CA GLN A 309 -24.68 -23.36 5.01
C GLN A 309 -25.02 -24.73 4.44
N VAL A 310 -25.22 -24.83 3.12
CA VAL A 310 -25.48 -26.12 2.46
C VAL A 310 -24.29 -27.07 2.63
N ILE A 311 -23.08 -26.58 2.39
CA ILE A 311 -21.85 -27.35 2.59
C ILE A 311 -21.70 -27.77 4.06
N GLY A 312 -21.89 -26.83 5.00
CA GLY A 312 -21.68 -27.07 6.43
C GLY A 312 -22.58 -28.16 7.00
N ARG A 313 -23.86 -28.18 6.64
CA ARG A 313 -24.78 -29.19 7.17
C ARG A 313 -24.71 -30.54 6.46
N SER A 314 -24.27 -30.57 5.21
CA SER A 314 -24.32 -31.79 4.38
C SER A 314 -22.97 -32.47 4.16
N LEU A 315 -21.85 -31.73 4.18
CA LEU A 315 -20.53 -32.24 3.80
C LEU A 315 -19.49 -32.17 4.93
N SER A 316 -19.67 -31.31 5.93
CA SER A 316 -18.74 -31.17 7.07
C SER A 316 -18.48 -32.52 7.75
N GLY A 317 -17.21 -32.80 8.03
CA GLY A 317 -16.71 -34.04 8.63
C GLY A 317 -16.66 -35.26 7.70
N ARG A 318 -17.07 -35.16 6.42
CA ARG A 318 -17.14 -36.31 5.49
C ARG A 318 -15.90 -36.45 4.60
N GLY A 319 -14.98 -35.49 4.62
CA GLY A 319 -13.83 -35.46 3.74
C GLY A 319 -12.75 -34.52 4.22
N GLY A 320 -11.82 -34.20 3.33
CA GLY A 320 -10.80 -33.17 3.58
C GLY A 320 -10.01 -32.86 2.34
N LEU A 321 -9.01 -31.99 2.50
CA LEU A 321 -8.07 -31.62 1.44
C LEU A 321 -6.63 -31.70 1.95
N VAL A 322 -5.71 -32.10 1.07
CA VAL A 322 -4.27 -32.11 1.30
C VAL A 322 -3.57 -31.35 0.17
N SER A 323 -2.76 -30.35 0.54
CA SER A 323 -1.82 -29.69 -0.37
C SER A 323 -0.60 -30.58 -0.57
N VAL A 324 -0.30 -30.92 -1.82
CA VAL A 324 0.78 -31.79 -2.26
C VAL A 324 1.85 -30.96 -2.99
N PRO A 325 3.13 -31.01 -2.57
CA PRO A 325 4.21 -30.28 -3.21
C PRO A 325 4.72 -30.99 -4.48
N ALA A 326 3.81 -31.32 -5.40
CA ALA A 326 4.09 -32.06 -6.63
C ALA A 326 3.31 -31.49 -7.84
N PRO A 327 3.84 -31.67 -9.06
CA PRO A 327 3.12 -31.33 -10.29
C PRO A 327 1.85 -32.17 -10.48
N LEU A 328 0.87 -31.61 -11.20
CA LEU A 328 -0.41 -32.26 -11.50
C LEU A 328 -0.23 -33.69 -12.05
N ALA A 329 0.62 -33.86 -13.07
CA ALA A 329 0.80 -35.13 -13.75
C ALA A 329 1.28 -36.26 -12.83
N GLU A 330 2.16 -35.97 -11.86
CA GLU A 330 2.62 -36.97 -10.89
C GLU A 330 1.49 -37.37 -9.92
N VAL A 331 0.69 -36.39 -9.50
CA VAL A 331 -0.46 -36.63 -8.62
C VAL A 331 -1.52 -37.46 -9.34
N GLU A 332 -1.84 -37.14 -10.59
CA GLU A 332 -2.78 -37.90 -11.42
C GLU A 332 -2.33 -39.34 -11.67
N GLU A 333 -1.05 -39.55 -12.01
CA GLU A 333 -0.47 -40.89 -12.17
C GLU A 333 -0.60 -41.70 -10.89
N TRP A 334 -0.36 -41.09 -9.73
CA TRP A 334 -0.53 -41.76 -8.45
C TRP A 334 -2.01 -42.00 -8.11
N LEU A 335 -2.93 -41.11 -8.47
CA LEU A 335 -4.36 -41.32 -8.25
C LEU A 335 -4.94 -42.43 -9.14
N ALA A 336 -4.33 -42.69 -10.30
CA ALA A 336 -4.76 -43.74 -11.21
C ALA A 336 -4.78 -45.12 -10.51
N GLY A 337 -5.92 -45.80 -10.57
CA GLY A 337 -6.11 -47.12 -9.96
C GLY A 337 -6.53 -47.12 -8.48
N ARG A 338 -6.84 -45.95 -7.89
CA ARG A 338 -7.33 -45.83 -6.50
C ARG A 338 -8.82 -45.49 -6.42
N ASP A 339 -9.69 -46.44 -6.75
CA ASP A 339 -11.16 -46.53 -6.48
C ASP A 339 -12.03 -45.23 -6.52
N GLY A 340 -11.55 -44.11 -7.07
CA GLY A 340 -12.24 -42.81 -7.05
C GLY A 340 -12.33 -42.12 -5.68
N ARG A 341 -11.69 -42.65 -4.62
CA ARG A 341 -11.76 -42.10 -3.25
C ARG A 341 -11.09 -40.74 -3.08
N LEU A 342 -10.25 -40.34 -4.04
CA LEU A 342 -9.48 -39.12 -4.06
C LEU A 342 -9.60 -38.46 -5.44
N SER A 343 -9.57 -37.14 -5.49
CA SER A 343 -9.62 -36.34 -6.71
C SER A 343 -8.73 -35.12 -6.60
N VAL A 344 -8.24 -34.62 -7.74
CA VAL A 344 -7.57 -33.33 -7.78
C VAL A 344 -8.61 -32.23 -7.57
N ALA A 345 -8.41 -31.42 -6.54
CA ALA A 345 -9.32 -30.33 -6.16
C ALA A 345 -8.86 -28.96 -6.68
N ALA A 346 -7.55 -28.74 -6.80
CA ALA A 346 -6.99 -27.49 -7.33
C ALA A 346 -5.54 -27.66 -7.82
N VAL A 347 -5.11 -26.79 -8.73
CA VAL A 347 -3.72 -26.68 -9.19
C VAL A 347 -3.26 -25.24 -8.96
N ASN A 348 -2.54 -25.01 -7.86
CA ASN A 348 -2.13 -23.67 -7.41
C ASN A 348 -0.80 -23.21 -7.99
N GLY A 349 -0.06 -24.13 -8.63
CA GLY A 349 1.18 -23.82 -9.32
C GLY A 349 1.87 -25.07 -9.86
N PRO A 350 3.02 -24.90 -10.54
CA PRO A 350 3.72 -25.99 -11.22
C PRO A 350 4.13 -27.17 -10.31
N HIS A 351 4.25 -26.92 -9.00
CA HIS A 351 4.61 -27.91 -7.98
C HIS A 351 3.68 -27.83 -6.76
N ALA A 352 2.44 -27.40 -6.95
CA ALA A 352 1.47 -27.23 -5.87
C ALA A 352 0.08 -27.68 -6.32
N THR A 353 -0.26 -28.94 -6.01
CA THR A 353 -1.55 -29.56 -6.34
C THR A 353 -2.31 -29.86 -5.07
N VAL A 354 -3.64 -29.68 -5.05
CA VAL A 354 -4.49 -30.03 -3.91
C VAL A 354 -5.29 -31.28 -4.26
N VAL A 355 -5.28 -32.26 -3.36
CA VAL A 355 -6.07 -33.49 -3.47
C VAL A 355 -7.15 -33.48 -2.40
N GLY A 356 -8.37 -33.82 -2.77
CA GLY A 356 -9.50 -33.97 -1.86
C GLY A 356 -10.11 -35.35 -1.91
N GLY A 357 -10.78 -35.75 -0.84
CA GLY A 357 -11.59 -36.97 -0.81
C GLY A 357 -11.77 -37.55 0.58
N ASP A 358 -11.81 -38.88 0.66
CA ASP A 358 -12.08 -39.60 1.90
C ASP A 358 -10.94 -39.41 2.93
N PRO A 359 -11.25 -39.17 4.22
CA PRO A 359 -10.23 -38.89 5.23
C PRO A 359 -9.18 -39.99 5.36
N GLU A 360 -9.60 -41.25 5.30
CA GLU A 360 -8.68 -42.39 5.39
C GLU A 360 -7.75 -42.48 4.18
N ALA A 361 -8.24 -42.17 2.98
CA ALA A 361 -7.43 -42.18 1.77
C ALA A 361 -6.44 -41.00 1.75
N LEU A 362 -6.78 -39.87 2.37
CA LEU A 362 -5.87 -38.72 2.51
C LEU A 362 -4.65 -39.03 3.41
N GLU A 363 -4.73 -40.01 4.31
CA GLU A 363 -3.55 -40.49 5.04
C GLU A 363 -2.51 -41.10 4.09
N GLU A 364 -2.95 -41.77 3.03
CA GLU A 364 -2.04 -42.33 2.01
C GLU A 364 -1.29 -41.22 1.27
N VAL A 365 -1.93 -40.08 1.00
CA VAL A 365 -1.32 -38.89 0.39
C VAL A 365 -0.22 -38.34 1.30
N LEU A 366 -0.54 -38.15 2.58
CA LEU A 366 0.40 -37.61 3.57
C LEU A 366 1.60 -38.55 3.82
N ALA A 367 1.38 -39.86 3.74
CA ALA A 367 2.46 -40.84 3.83
C ALA A 367 3.35 -40.86 2.57
N ARG A 368 2.78 -40.57 1.39
CA ARG A 368 3.50 -40.64 0.10
C ARG A 368 4.36 -39.41 -0.18
N TRP A 369 3.87 -38.21 0.10
CA TRP A 369 4.59 -36.98 -0.21
C TRP A 369 5.09 -36.28 1.04
N ASP A 370 6.41 -36.25 1.17
CA ASP A 370 7.06 -35.45 2.21
C ASP A 370 6.63 -33.98 2.07
N ARG A 371 6.35 -33.34 3.21
CA ARG A 371 5.82 -31.98 3.32
C ARG A 371 4.41 -31.74 2.75
N ALA A 372 3.66 -32.78 2.38
CA ALA A 372 2.22 -32.62 2.17
C ALA A 372 1.54 -32.11 3.45
N ARG A 373 0.55 -31.22 3.30
CA ARG A 373 -0.12 -30.55 4.45
C ARG A 373 -1.62 -30.63 4.30
N ARG A 374 -2.30 -31.03 5.37
CA ARG A 374 -3.77 -30.88 5.47
C ARG A 374 -4.13 -29.40 5.35
N VAL A 375 -5.15 -29.11 4.56
CA VAL A 375 -5.81 -27.81 4.55
C VAL A 375 -6.83 -27.79 5.70
N LEU A 376 -7.02 -26.65 6.35
CA LEU A 376 -8.00 -26.48 7.43
C LEU A 376 -9.43 -26.40 6.89
N ILE A 377 -9.87 -27.50 6.26
CA ILE A 377 -11.18 -27.75 5.65
C ILE A 377 -11.51 -29.21 5.94
N ASP A 378 -12.70 -29.47 6.47
CA ASP A 378 -13.17 -30.79 6.95
C ASP A 378 -14.16 -31.47 5.99
N TYR A 379 -14.17 -31.05 4.73
CA TYR A 379 -14.94 -31.63 3.64
C TYR A 379 -14.13 -31.60 2.34
N ALA A 380 -14.44 -32.49 1.39
CA ALA A 380 -13.71 -32.59 0.13
C ALA A 380 -14.35 -31.73 -0.97
N SER A 381 -14.10 -30.41 -0.96
CA SER A 381 -14.52 -29.52 -2.05
C SER A 381 -13.88 -29.89 -3.39
N HIS A 382 -14.57 -29.63 -4.51
CA HIS A 382 -14.07 -29.91 -5.87
C HIS A 382 -13.80 -31.39 -6.12
N THR A 383 -14.64 -32.25 -5.55
CA THR A 383 -14.58 -33.70 -5.71
C THR A 383 -15.98 -34.25 -5.94
N PRO A 384 -16.15 -35.50 -6.40
CA PRO A 384 -17.48 -36.11 -6.54
C PRO A 384 -18.35 -36.08 -5.27
N GLN A 385 -17.77 -35.88 -4.08
CA GLN A 385 -18.56 -35.70 -2.86
C GLN A 385 -19.48 -34.47 -2.91
N THR A 386 -19.15 -33.42 -3.69
CA THR A 386 -19.99 -32.22 -3.80
C THR A 386 -21.26 -32.43 -4.62
N GLU A 387 -21.37 -33.51 -5.40
CA GLU A 387 -22.61 -33.87 -6.13
C GLU A 387 -23.80 -34.05 -5.17
N ALA A 388 -23.53 -34.49 -3.93
CA ALA A 388 -24.56 -34.72 -2.92
C ALA A 388 -25.33 -33.45 -2.52
N VAL A 389 -24.81 -32.27 -2.84
CA VAL A 389 -25.45 -30.97 -2.54
C VAL A 389 -25.85 -30.19 -3.80
N ARG A 390 -25.63 -30.73 -5.01
CA ARG A 390 -25.86 -30.02 -6.28
C ARG A 390 -27.27 -29.47 -6.39
N ASP A 391 -28.28 -30.33 -6.27
CA ASP A 391 -29.68 -29.94 -6.49
C ASP A 391 -30.13 -28.86 -5.50
N GLU A 392 -29.67 -28.94 -4.25
CA GLU A 392 -29.98 -27.93 -3.25
C GLU A 392 -29.24 -26.61 -3.51
N LEU A 393 -27.97 -26.66 -3.94
CA LEU A 393 -27.23 -25.45 -4.32
C LEU A 393 -27.94 -24.73 -5.48
N LEU A 394 -28.38 -25.46 -6.51
CA LEU A 394 -29.15 -24.89 -7.62
C LEU A 394 -30.45 -24.22 -7.15
N GLU A 395 -31.14 -24.82 -6.18
CA GLU A 395 -32.36 -24.24 -5.62
C GLU A 395 -32.08 -22.95 -4.83
N VAL A 396 -31.11 -22.97 -3.91
CA VAL A 396 -30.85 -21.82 -3.03
C VAL A 396 -30.13 -20.67 -3.73
N LEU A 397 -29.29 -20.97 -4.73
CA LEU A 397 -28.56 -20.00 -5.54
C LEU A 397 -29.32 -19.56 -6.78
N GLY A 398 -30.37 -20.27 -7.21
CA GLY A 398 -31.19 -19.91 -8.37
C GLY A 398 -31.68 -18.45 -8.40
N PRO A 399 -32.05 -17.86 -7.24
CA PRO A 399 -32.42 -16.44 -7.18
C PRO A 399 -31.25 -15.43 -7.24
N VAL A 400 -29.99 -15.88 -7.26
CA VAL A 400 -28.82 -15.00 -7.33
C VAL A 400 -28.73 -14.35 -8.70
N ALA A 401 -28.85 -13.03 -8.74
CA ALA A 401 -28.90 -12.28 -9.99
C ALA A 401 -27.54 -11.67 -10.34
N ALA A 402 -26.82 -12.32 -11.25
CA ALA A 402 -25.60 -11.77 -11.84
C ALA A 402 -25.89 -10.80 -13.00
N ARG A 403 -24.96 -9.89 -13.23
CA ARG A 403 -24.99 -8.89 -14.30
C ARG A 403 -23.59 -8.68 -14.87
N ASP A 404 -23.49 -7.96 -15.97
CA ASP A 404 -22.18 -7.55 -16.45
C ASP A 404 -21.56 -6.50 -15.52
N GLY A 405 -20.32 -6.79 -15.12
CA GLY A 405 -19.48 -5.93 -14.30
C GLY A 405 -18.63 -4.97 -15.12
N GLU A 406 -17.93 -4.06 -14.44
CA GLU A 406 -17.04 -3.07 -15.07
C GLU A 406 -15.59 -3.57 -15.16
N VAL A 407 -15.20 -4.51 -14.30
CA VAL A 407 -13.84 -5.06 -14.26
C VAL A 407 -13.83 -6.48 -14.84
N PRO A 408 -12.91 -6.80 -15.77
CA PRO A 408 -12.76 -8.16 -16.30
C PRO A 408 -12.60 -9.23 -15.21
N PHE A 409 -13.43 -10.26 -15.27
CA PHE A 409 -13.42 -11.40 -14.36
C PHE A 409 -12.79 -12.62 -15.06
N PHE A 410 -11.67 -13.11 -14.54
CA PHE A 410 -11.03 -14.34 -15.01
C PHE A 410 -11.50 -15.51 -14.14
N SER A 411 -12.28 -16.42 -14.74
CA SER A 411 -12.78 -17.63 -14.09
C SER A 411 -11.69 -18.68 -13.99
N THR A 412 -11.48 -19.19 -12.77
CA THR A 412 -10.65 -20.37 -12.50
C THR A 412 -11.38 -21.68 -12.76
N VAL A 413 -12.70 -21.64 -12.96
CA VAL A 413 -13.52 -22.79 -13.36
C VAL A 413 -13.39 -23.04 -14.85
N THR A 414 -13.56 -22.01 -15.69
CA THR A 414 -13.51 -22.16 -17.16
C THR A 414 -12.10 -21.95 -17.75
N GLY A 415 -11.19 -21.37 -16.97
CA GLY A 415 -9.82 -21.07 -17.42
C GLY A 415 -9.71 -19.86 -18.35
N GLY A 416 -10.66 -18.92 -18.27
CA GLY A 416 -10.71 -17.74 -19.14
C GLY A 416 -11.58 -16.61 -18.61
N PHE A 417 -11.60 -15.50 -19.35
CA PHE A 417 -12.52 -14.40 -19.04
C PHE A 417 -13.96 -14.80 -19.38
N VAL A 418 -14.89 -14.50 -18.47
CA VAL A 418 -16.32 -14.76 -18.64
C VAL A 418 -17.13 -13.49 -18.43
N GLU A 419 -18.28 -13.41 -19.11
CA GLU A 419 -19.24 -12.32 -18.92
C GLU A 419 -19.88 -12.44 -17.54
N GLY A 420 -20.13 -11.30 -16.89
CA GLY A 420 -20.66 -11.30 -15.52
C GLY A 420 -22.07 -11.89 -15.46
N ALA A 421 -22.89 -11.67 -16.49
CA ALA A 421 -24.23 -12.25 -16.59
C ALA A 421 -24.24 -13.79 -16.67
N ALA A 422 -23.09 -14.43 -16.97
CA ALA A 422 -22.96 -15.89 -17.02
C ALA A 422 -22.68 -16.53 -15.65
N LEU A 423 -22.53 -15.73 -14.58
CA LEU A 423 -22.27 -16.21 -13.22
C LEU A 423 -23.56 -16.61 -12.49
N ASP A 424 -24.33 -17.51 -13.11
CA ASP A 424 -25.61 -18.01 -12.61
C ASP A 424 -25.44 -19.15 -11.58
N ALA A 425 -26.55 -19.76 -11.15
CA ALA A 425 -26.51 -20.84 -10.17
C ALA A 425 -25.86 -22.14 -10.67
N GLU A 426 -25.78 -22.39 -11.98
CA GLU A 426 -25.06 -23.55 -12.52
C GLU A 426 -23.55 -23.27 -12.59
N TYR A 427 -23.17 -22.00 -12.71
CA TYR A 427 -21.77 -21.59 -12.58
C TYR A 427 -21.22 -21.79 -11.16
N TRP A 428 -21.99 -21.38 -10.14
CA TRP A 428 -21.61 -21.42 -8.72
C TRP A 428 -21.73 -22.80 -8.07
#